data_AF-F2KRE1-F1
#
_entry.id   AF-F2KRE1-F1
#
_cell.length_a   1.000
_cell.length_b   1.000
_cell.length_c   1.000
_cell.angle_alpha   90.00
_cell.angle_beta   90.00
_cell.angle_gamma   90.00
#
_symmetry.space_group_name_H-M   'P 1'
#
loop_
_entity.id
_entity.type
_entity.pdbx_description
1 polymer ?
#
loop_
_entity_poly.entity_id
_entity_poly.type
_entity_poly.pdbx_seq_one_letter_code
_entity_poly.pdbx_strand_id
1 'polypeptide(L)'
;MFEPIGFGISFLVSIVVSGFFLWIGLKVIGRSRGIIESGLANFAAGIFAIAVFAAFVVIPFFGIFAPLAGFVAYLYGLKALLRISMFEALIVSLVASIAFLAVVMLITFVAGIYLFSFAPPPYGHVPMRPVHF
;
A
#
# COMPACT_ATOMS: atom_id res chain seq x y z
N MET A 1 26.32 2.20 13.66
CA MET A 1 26.76 0.85 13.22
C MET A 1 25.62 -0.18 13.11
N PHE A 2 24.46 0.01 13.77
CA PHE A 2 23.27 -0.83 13.59
C PHE A 2 22.36 -0.43 12.41
N GLU A 3 22.61 0.73 11.79
CA GLU A 3 21.79 1.30 10.70
C GLU A 3 21.65 0.40 9.46
N PRO A 4 22.70 -0.25 8.93
CA PRO A 4 22.54 -1.10 7.73
C PRO A 4 21.74 -2.37 8.02
N ILE A 5 21.82 -2.91 9.24
CA ILE A 5 21.06 -4.09 9.66
C ILE A 5 19.59 -3.72 9.83
N GLY A 6 19.30 -2.59 10.50
CA GLY A 6 17.94 -2.08 10.64
C GLY A 6 17.27 -1.79 9.30
N PHE A 7 18.03 -1.21 8.36
CA PHE A 7 17.57 -0.98 6.99
C PHE A 7 17.28 -2.29 6.23
N GLY A 8 18.16 -3.28 6.33
CA GLY A 8 17.94 -4.59 5.70
C GLY A 8 16.69 -5.30 6.22
N ILE A 9 16.46 -5.26 7.53
CA ILE A 9 15.28 -5.87 8.15
C ILE A 9 14.01 -5.14 7.74
N SER A 10 13.98 -3.80 7.79
CA SER A 10 12.80 -3.03 7.39
C SER A 10 12.47 -3.21 5.91
N PHE A 11 13.48 -3.32 5.05
CA PHE A 11 13.33 -3.66 3.64
C PHE A 11 12.70 -5.03 3.43
N LEU A 12 13.20 -6.07 4.11
CA LEU A 12 12.61 -7.42 4.03
C LEU A 12 11.17 -7.45 4.54
N VAL A 13 10.88 -6.77 5.66
CA VAL A 13 9.52 -6.63 6.19
C VAL A 13 8.61 -5.96 5.17
N SER A 14 9.06 -4.90 4.51
CA SER A 14 8.29 -4.22 3.46
C SER A 14 7.94 -5.16 2.30
N ILE A 15 8.91 -5.95 1.81
CA ILE A 15 8.67 -6.95 0.76
C ILE A 15 7.64 -7.99 1.21
N VAL A 16 7.76 -8.51 2.43
CA VAL A 16 6.85 -9.54 2.96
C VAL A 16 5.44 -8.99 3.14
N VAL A 17 5.30 -7.82 3.77
CA VAL A 17 3.99 -7.17 4.01
C VAL A 17 3.33 -6.82 2.68
N SER A 18 4.08 -6.23 1.76
CA SER A 18 3.60 -5.88 0.41
C SER A 18 3.21 -7.13 -0.40
N GLY A 19 4.04 -8.18 -0.32
CA GLY A 19 3.79 -9.47 -0.97
C GLY A 19 2.59 -10.22 -0.42
N PHE A 20 2.29 -10.07 0.87
CA PHE A 20 1.14 -10.70 1.51
C PHE A 20 -0.19 -10.27 0.89
N PHE A 21 -0.39 -8.97 0.65
CA PHE A 21 -1.62 -8.49 0.01
C PHE A 21 -1.77 -8.99 -1.43
N LEU A 22 -0.67 -8.99 -2.18
CA LEU A 22 -0.67 -9.53 -3.54
C LEU A 22 -0.91 -11.04 -3.56
N TRP A 23 -0.35 -11.76 -2.58
CA TRP A 23 -0.55 -13.20 -2.39
C TRP A 23 -2.01 -13.55 -2.10
N ILE A 24 -2.73 -12.74 -1.32
CA ILE A 24 -4.18 -12.89 -1.14
C ILE A 24 -4.90 -12.78 -2.49
N GLY A 25 -4.56 -11.78 -3.31
CA GLY A 25 -5.11 -11.64 -4.65
C GLY A 25 -4.85 -12.87 -5.54
N LEU A 26 -3.62 -13.41 -5.51
CA LEU A 26 -3.26 -14.63 -6.24
C LEU A 26 -4.03 -15.86 -5.76
N LYS A 27 -4.28 -15.97 -4.45
CA LYS A 27 -5.09 -17.05 -3.87
C LYS A 27 -6.55 -16.98 -4.33
N VAL A 28 -7.12 -15.77 -4.44
CA VAL A 28 -8.50 -15.57 -4.92
C VAL A 28 -8.67 -16.05 -6.36
N ILE A 29 -7.67 -15.87 -7.21
CA ILE A 29 -7.70 -16.35 -8.61
C ILE A 29 -7.19 -17.81 -8.77
N GLY A 30 -6.98 -18.53 -7.67
CA GLY A 30 -6.56 -19.93 -7.70
C GLY A 30 -5.10 -20.17 -8.09
N ARG A 31 -4.24 -19.13 -8.07
CA ARG A 31 -2.81 -19.27 -8.41
C ARG A 31 -1.98 -19.58 -7.17
N SER A 32 -1.18 -20.65 -7.23
CA SER A 32 -0.25 -21.06 -6.19
C SER A 32 1.12 -20.41 -6.38
N ARG A 33 1.31 -19.22 -5.80
CA ARG A 33 2.61 -18.53 -5.72
C ARG A 33 3.02 -18.33 -4.27
N GLY A 34 4.33 -18.24 -4.02
CA GLY A 34 4.85 -17.96 -2.69
C GLY A 34 4.64 -16.50 -2.27
N ILE A 35 4.57 -16.21 -0.97
CA ILE A 35 4.46 -14.84 -0.44
C ILE A 35 5.70 -14.02 -0.83
N ILE A 36 6.90 -14.61 -0.71
CA ILE A 36 8.17 -13.95 -1.07
C ILE A 36 8.23 -13.68 -2.57
N GLU A 37 7.84 -14.64 -3.40
CA GLU A 37 7.76 -14.49 -4.86
C GLU A 37 6.79 -13.37 -5.25
N SER A 38 5.64 -13.30 -4.59
CA SER A 38 4.64 -12.24 -4.77
C SER A 38 5.18 -10.87 -4.34
N GLY A 39 5.90 -10.81 -3.22
CA GLY A 39 6.50 -9.56 -2.72
C GLY A 39 7.61 -9.03 -3.61
N LEU A 40 8.52 -9.91 -4.07
CA LEU A 40 9.56 -9.54 -5.02
C LEU A 40 8.97 -9.11 -6.36
N ALA A 41 7.95 -9.82 -6.85
CA ALA A 41 7.26 -9.44 -8.07
C ALA A 41 6.56 -8.08 -7.93
N ASN A 42 5.91 -7.83 -6.80
CA ASN A 42 5.27 -6.55 -6.51
C ASN A 42 6.28 -5.40 -6.48
N PHE A 43 7.40 -5.62 -5.80
CA PHE A 43 8.46 -4.63 -5.67
C PHE A 43 9.11 -4.32 -7.03
N ALA A 44 9.47 -5.34 -7.81
CA ALA A 44 10.06 -5.16 -9.14
C ALA A 44 9.07 -4.50 -10.12
N ALA A 45 7.80 -4.90 -10.11
CA ALA A 45 6.76 -4.26 -10.90
C ALA A 45 6.55 -2.80 -10.46
N GLY A 46 6.63 -2.50 -9.17
CA GLY A 46 6.57 -1.15 -8.63
C GLY A 46 7.72 -0.26 -9.10
N ILE A 47 8.97 -0.76 -9.06
CA ILE A 47 10.13 -0.03 -9.59
C ILE A 47 9.94 0.27 -11.08
N PHE A 48 9.50 -0.73 -11.85
CA PHE A 48 9.25 -0.56 -13.28
C PHE A 48 8.16 0.48 -13.54
N ALA A 49 7.07 0.45 -12.77
CA ALA A 49 5.99 1.43 -12.85
C ALA A 49 6.45 2.85 -12.53
N ILE A 50 7.29 3.02 -11.50
CA ILE A 50 7.86 4.32 -11.12
C ILE A 50 8.76 4.86 -12.23
N ALA A 51 9.58 4.01 -12.85
CA ALA A 51 10.43 4.41 -13.96
C ALA A 51 9.62 4.92 -15.16
N VAL A 52 8.55 4.18 -15.53
CA VAL A 52 7.63 4.61 -16.61
C VAL A 52 6.88 5.88 -16.22
N PHE A 53 6.38 5.98 -15.00
CA PHE A 53 5.73 7.18 -14.49
C PHE A 53 6.67 8.40 -14.60
N ALA A 54 7.90 8.29 -14.10
CA ALA A 54 8.88 9.38 -14.15
C ALA A 54 9.20 9.79 -15.59
N ALA A 55 9.32 8.83 -16.52
CA ALA A 55 9.53 9.10 -17.94
C ALA A 55 8.36 9.86 -18.58
N PHE A 56 7.11 9.59 -18.17
CA PHE A 56 5.94 10.29 -18.70
C PHE A 56 5.74 11.67 -18.07
N VAL A 57 6.10 11.87 -16.80
CA VAL A 57 6.00 13.16 -16.12
C VAL A 57 6.92 14.21 -16.75
N VAL A 58 8.12 13.82 -17.22
CA VAL A 58 9.06 14.76 -17.83
C VAL A 58 8.67 15.19 -19.24
N ILE A 59 7.71 14.52 -19.88
CA ILE A 59 7.24 14.87 -21.21
C ILE A 59 6.09 15.90 -21.09
N PRO A 60 6.25 17.13 -21.63
CA PRO A 60 5.20 18.14 -21.62
C PRO A 60 3.90 17.61 -22.22
N PHE A 61 2.75 18.00 -21.65
CA PHE A 61 1.40 17.55 -22.03
C PHE A 61 1.06 16.07 -21.77
N PHE A 62 2.04 15.19 -21.58
CA PHE A 62 1.81 13.77 -21.27
C PHE A 62 1.79 13.44 -19.77
N GLY A 63 2.28 14.35 -18.92
CA GLY A 63 2.29 14.17 -17.47
C GLY A 63 0.91 13.88 -16.86
N ILE A 64 -0.18 14.37 -17.46
CA ILE A 64 -1.55 14.08 -17.01
C ILE A 64 -1.92 12.59 -17.15
N PHE A 65 -1.32 11.90 -18.12
CA PHE A 65 -1.52 10.46 -18.35
C PHE A 65 -0.46 9.60 -17.64
N ALA A 66 0.54 10.20 -17.00
CA ALA A 66 1.60 9.47 -16.30
C ALA A 66 1.08 8.46 -15.26
N PRO A 67 0.04 8.77 -14.43
CA PRO A 67 -0.51 7.79 -13.50
C PRO A 67 -1.07 6.54 -14.20
N LEU A 68 -1.74 6.73 -15.34
CA LEU A 68 -2.30 5.63 -16.13
C LEU A 68 -1.19 4.79 -16.76
N ALA A 69 -0.17 5.44 -17.34
CA ALA A 69 0.99 4.76 -17.90
C ALA A 69 1.75 3.94 -16.83
N GLY A 70 1.96 4.53 -15.65
CA GLY A 70 2.56 3.84 -14.51
C GLY A 70 1.74 2.63 -14.05
N PHE A 71 0.40 2.76 -13.98
CA PHE A 71 -0.48 1.66 -13.61
C PHE A 71 -0.46 0.51 -14.65
N VAL A 72 -0.51 0.83 -15.95
CA VAL A 72 -0.40 -0.18 -17.01
C VAL A 72 0.97 -0.87 -16.98
N ALA A 73 2.05 -0.12 -16.76
CA ALA A 73 3.39 -0.66 -16.60
C ALA A 73 3.49 -1.58 -15.38
N TYR A 74 2.89 -1.20 -14.25
CA TYR A 74 2.80 -2.04 -13.06
C TYR A 74 2.12 -3.39 -13.36
N LEU A 75 0.93 -3.35 -13.97
CA LEU A 75 0.21 -4.57 -14.33
C LEU A 75 0.99 -5.43 -15.34
N TYR A 76 1.68 -4.81 -16.30
CA TYR A 76 2.57 -5.50 -17.22
C TYR A 76 3.73 -6.18 -16.50
N GLY A 77 4.34 -5.51 -15.51
CA GLY A 77 5.37 -6.09 -14.65
C GLY A 77 4.87 -7.31 -13.89
N LEU A 78 3.69 -7.21 -13.25
CA LEU A 78 3.07 -8.34 -12.57
C LEU A 78 2.77 -9.51 -13.52
N LYS A 79 2.20 -9.23 -14.69
CA LYS A 79 1.93 -10.21 -15.74
C LYS A 79 3.20 -10.98 -16.11
N ALA A 80 4.29 -10.26 -16.40
CA ALA A 80 5.56 -10.85 -16.82
C ALA A 80 6.21 -11.68 -15.70
N LEU A 81 6.23 -11.17 -14.47
CA LEU A 81 6.93 -11.79 -13.35
C LEU A 81 6.17 -12.99 -12.77
N LEU A 82 4.84 -12.88 -12.63
CA LEU A 82 4.01 -13.94 -12.05
C LEU A 82 3.48 -14.94 -13.09
N ARG A 83 3.73 -14.67 -14.38
CA ARG A 83 3.26 -15.45 -15.54
C ARG A 83 1.73 -15.64 -15.52
N ILE A 84 1.03 -14.54 -15.29
CA ILE A 84 -0.44 -14.46 -15.29
C ILE A 84 -0.90 -13.64 -16.50
N SER A 85 -2.18 -13.73 -16.83
CA SER A 85 -2.81 -12.87 -17.83
C SER A 85 -2.96 -11.44 -17.31
N MET A 86 -3.15 -10.49 -18.23
CA MET A 86 -3.29 -9.08 -17.86
C MET A 86 -4.57 -8.83 -17.05
N PHE A 87 -5.64 -9.58 -17.35
CA PHE A 87 -6.90 -9.53 -16.60
C PHE A 87 -6.75 -10.11 -15.19
N GLU A 88 -6.02 -11.23 -15.04
CA GLU A 88 -5.66 -11.77 -13.71
C GLU A 88 -4.83 -10.76 -12.91
N ALA A 89 -3.83 -10.10 -13.53
CA ALA A 89 -3.03 -9.07 -12.86
C ALA A 89 -3.88 -7.90 -12.36
N LEU A 90 -4.87 -7.48 -13.14
CA LEU A 90 -5.83 -6.45 -12.74
C LEU A 90 -6.63 -6.90 -11.51
N ILE A 91 -7.23 -8.08 -11.54
CA ILE A 91 -8.01 -8.62 -10.41
C ILE A 91 -7.14 -8.75 -9.16
N VAL A 92 -5.95 -9.32 -9.29
CA VAL A 92 -5.00 -9.50 -8.19
C VAL A 92 -4.65 -8.15 -7.57
N SER A 93 -4.37 -7.13 -8.39
CA SER A 93 -4.06 -5.78 -7.90
C SER A 93 -5.25 -5.15 -7.16
N LEU A 94 -6.47 -5.29 -7.68
CA LEU A 94 -7.68 -4.78 -7.05
C LEU A 94 -7.95 -5.45 -5.70
N VAL A 95 -7.88 -6.78 -5.64
CA VAL A 95 -8.05 -7.54 -4.39
C VAL A 95 -6.99 -7.16 -3.37
N ALA A 96 -5.73 -7.04 -3.80
CA ALA A 96 -4.64 -6.61 -2.93
C ALA A 96 -4.88 -5.20 -2.37
N SER A 97 -5.32 -4.25 -3.20
CA SER A 97 -5.65 -2.89 -2.77
C SER A 97 -6.82 -2.85 -1.79
N ILE A 98 -7.88 -3.63 -2.02
CA ILE A 98 -9.03 -3.72 -1.11
C ILE A 98 -8.60 -4.30 0.25
N ALA A 99 -7.83 -5.40 0.23
CA ALA A 99 -7.32 -6.03 1.44
C ALA A 99 -6.40 -5.07 2.22
N PHE A 100 -5.52 -4.36 1.53
CA PHE A 100 -4.66 -3.33 2.13
C PHE A 100 -5.47 -2.22 2.76
N LEU A 101 -6.46 -1.68 2.03
CA LEU A 101 -7.34 -0.62 2.52
C LEU A 101 -8.08 -1.06 3.79
N ALA A 102 -8.61 -2.28 3.82
CA ALA A 102 -9.30 -2.82 5.00
C ALA A 102 -8.38 -2.88 6.23
N VAL A 103 -7.13 -3.33 6.05
CA VAL A 103 -6.14 -3.39 7.15
C VAL A 103 -5.76 -1.99 7.61
N VAL A 104 -5.50 -1.05 6.68
CA VAL A 104 -5.16 0.33 7.03
C VAL A 104 -6.30 1.02 7.77
N MET A 105 -7.55 0.81 7.33
CA MET A 105 -8.73 1.36 8.01
C MET A 105 -8.85 0.82 9.43
N LEU A 106 -8.62 -0.49 9.63
CA LEU A 106 -8.62 -1.11 10.96
C LEU A 106 -7.54 -0.52 11.86
N ILE A 107 -6.31 -0.42 11.36
CA ILE A 107 -5.18 0.16 12.11
C ILE A 107 -5.48 1.62 12.48
N THR A 108 -5.98 2.40 11.52
CA THR A 108 -6.32 3.81 11.72
C THR A 108 -7.44 3.98 12.74
N PHE A 109 -8.45 3.11 12.71
CA PHE A 109 -9.53 3.11 13.70
C PHE A 109 -9.02 2.84 15.12
N VAL A 110 -8.20 1.80 15.29
CA VAL A 110 -7.60 1.44 16.59
C VAL A 110 -6.65 2.53 17.08
N ALA A 111 -5.77 3.03 16.22
CA ALA A 111 -4.87 4.13 16.55
C ALA A 111 -5.63 5.42 16.89
N GLY A 112 -6.73 5.70 16.19
CA GLY A 112 -7.63 6.81 16.49
C GLY A 112 -8.22 6.69 17.90
N ILE A 113 -8.81 5.54 18.24
CA ILE A 113 -9.35 5.29 19.59
C ILE A 113 -8.27 5.44 20.66
N TYR A 114 -7.08 4.89 20.41
CA TYR A 114 -5.95 5.01 21.34
C TYR A 114 -5.56 6.48 21.56
N LEU A 115 -5.39 7.26 20.49
CA LEU A 115 -5.05 8.69 20.58
C LEU A 115 -6.13 9.49 21.31
N PHE A 116 -7.42 9.23 21.06
CA PHE A 116 -8.51 9.89 21.78
C PHE A 116 -8.59 9.49 23.26
N SER A 117 -8.06 8.33 23.64
CA SER A 117 -8.04 7.88 25.04
C SER A 117 -6.98 8.61 25.89
N PHE A 118 -5.94 9.16 25.26
CA PHE A 118 -4.90 9.95 25.92
C PHE A 118 -4.99 11.45 25.62
N ALA A 119 -5.90 11.86 24.73
CA ALA A 119 -6.17 13.27 24.47
C ALA A 119 -6.93 13.88 25.67
N PRO A 120 -6.44 14.98 26.27
CA PRO A 120 -7.19 15.67 27.30
C PRO A 120 -8.56 16.10 26.74
N PRO A 121 -9.66 15.97 27.53
CA PRO A 121 -10.98 16.33 27.05
C PRO A 121 -11.00 17.80 26.60
N PRO A 122 -11.59 18.11 25.43
CA PRO A 122 -11.54 19.46 24.85
C PRO A 122 -12.21 20.55 25.71
N TYR A 123 -12.86 20.19 26.82
CA TYR A 123 -13.59 21.09 27.72
C TYR A 123 -13.02 21.16 29.14
N GLY A 124 -11.76 20.75 29.37
CA GLY A 124 -11.12 20.87 30.69
C GLY A 124 -10.89 22.31 31.20
N HIS A 125 -11.19 23.33 30.38
CA HIS A 125 -10.95 24.74 30.69
C HIS A 125 -12.21 25.61 30.66
N VAL A 126 -13.41 25.04 30.53
CA VAL A 126 -14.64 25.85 30.64
C VAL A 126 -14.93 26.03 32.13
N PRO A 127 -14.76 27.24 32.71
CA PRO A 127 -15.15 27.45 34.09
C PRO A 127 -16.67 27.23 34.17
N MET A 128 -17.10 26.26 34.98
CA MET A 128 -18.50 26.13 35.37
C MET A 128 -18.85 27.42 36.13
N ARG A 129 -19.47 28.39 35.45
CA ARG A 129 -20.10 29.51 36.16
C ARG A 129 -21.27 28.93 36.95
N PRO A 130 -21.33 29.13 38.28
CA PRO A 130 -22.52 28.76 39.04
C PRO A 130 -23.69 29.58 38.49
N VAL A 131 -24.71 28.89 38.01
CA VAL A 131 -26.00 29.50 37.68
C VAL A 131 -26.68 29.76 39.01
N HIS A 132 -26.54 30.99 39.51
CA HIS A 132 -27.38 31.47 40.60
C HIS A 132 -28.74 31.82 40.01
N PHE A 133 -29.75 31.03 40.37
CA PHE A 133 -31.17 31.38 40.24
C PHE A 133 -31.57 32.37 41.34
#